data_AF-A0A1Y1L198-F1
#
_entry.id   AF-A0A1Y1L198-F1
#
_cell.length_a   1.000
_cell.length_b   1.000
_cell.length_c   1.000
_cell.angle_alpha   90.00
_cell.angle_beta   90.00
_cell.angle_gamma   90.00
#
_symmetry.space_group_name_H-M   'P 1'
#
loop_
_entity.id
_entity.type
_entity.pdbx_description
1 polymer ?
#
loop_
_entity_poly.entity_id
_entity_poly.type
_entity_poly.pdbx_seq_one_letter_code
_entity_poly.pdbx_strand_id
1 'polypeptide(L)'
;RAEIDKEWSLGCSCEKVFNVLPRNECNLISASPVERTIEKIPTTFSTHGPIQLTVTLPDDRYVPSQAVPFVARLKNDSGTTVKELRFNITQGFTFHIYNRKKEITPVRTDQLVVINSVVEPGSKNLWNLQLTIPEDMF
;
A
#
# COMPACT_ATOMS: atom_id res chain seq x y z
N ARG A 1 1.56 34.51 1.05
CA ARG A 1 2.20 35.84 1.14
C ARG A 1 3.01 36.09 -0.13
N ALA A 2 2.90 37.27 -0.71
CA ALA A 2 3.72 37.73 -1.82
C ALA A 2 4.44 39.02 -1.40
N GLU A 3 5.71 39.16 -1.78
CA GLU A 3 6.54 40.32 -1.49
C GLU A 3 6.85 41.06 -2.78
N ILE A 4 6.66 42.37 -2.77
CA ILE A 4 6.94 43.25 -3.90
C ILE A 4 8.23 43.98 -3.59
N ASP A 5 9.28 43.65 -4.35
CA ASP A 5 10.55 44.35 -4.27
C ASP A 5 10.55 45.57 -5.20
N LYS A 6 10.89 46.73 -4.65
CA LYS A 6 10.96 48.01 -5.36
C LYS A 6 12.10 48.84 -4.77
N GLU A 7 13.02 49.28 -5.63
CA GLU A 7 14.15 50.14 -5.22
C GLU A 7 13.67 51.39 -4.46
N TRP A 8 14.35 51.67 -3.34
CA TRP A 8 14.10 52.82 -2.45
C TRP A 8 12.70 52.86 -1.83
N SER A 9 12.09 51.70 -1.56
CA SER A 9 10.83 51.61 -0.81
C SER A 9 10.88 50.56 0.29
N LEU A 10 10.12 50.77 1.36
CA LEU A 10 9.96 49.77 2.43
C LEU A 10 9.19 48.56 1.86
N GLY A 11 9.68 47.35 2.17
CA GLY A 11 9.12 46.10 1.64
C GLY A 11 7.61 46.02 1.83
N CYS A 12 6.89 45.91 0.72
CA CYS A 12 5.44 45.77 0.72
C CYS A 12 5.08 44.30 0.54
N SER A 13 4.34 43.72 1.50
CA SER A 13 3.84 42.35 1.41
C SER A 13 2.33 42.32 1.34
N CYS A 14 1.79 41.53 0.42
CA CYS A 14 0.37 41.23 0.33
C CYS A 14 0.13 39.79 0.77
N GLU A 15 -0.80 39.58 1.70
CA GLU A 15 -1.18 38.26 2.19
C GLU A 15 -2.63 37.96 1.81
N LYS A 16 -2.83 36.85 1.11
CA LYS A 16 -4.15 36.32 0.79
C LYS A 16 -4.31 35.02 1.56
N VAL A 17 -5.28 35.00 2.47
CA VAL A 17 -5.68 33.78 3.17
C VAL A 17 -6.50 32.93 2.21
N PHE A 18 -6.18 31.65 2.14
CA PHE A 18 -7.01 30.66 1.47
C PHE A 18 -7.27 29.52 2.43
N ASN A 19 -8.51 29.03 2.43
CA ASN A 19 -8.88 27.90 3.25
C ASN A 19 -8.35 26.63 2.60
N VAL A 20 -7.46 25.94 3.30
CA VAL A 20 -7.05 24.58 2.95
C VAL A 20 -7.97 23.64 3.70
N LEU A 21 -8.73 22.83 2.96
CA LEU A 21 -9.46 21.74 3.58
C LEU A 21 -8.44 20.75 4.15
N PRO A 22 -8.54 20.33 5.42
CA PRO A 22 -7.66 19.33 5.98
C PRO A 22 -7.77 18.06 5.14
N ARG A 23 -6.64 17.56 4.65
CA ARG A 23 -6.53 16.43 3.71
C ARG A 23 -7.09 15.11 4.27
N ASN A 24 -7.37 15.02 5.56
CA ASN A 24 -7.67 13.77 6.26
C ASN A 24 -9.16 13.54 6.56
N GLU A 25 -10.06 14.12 5.78
CA GLU A 25 -11.45 13.67 5.79
C GLU A 25 -11.57 12.39 4.94
N CYS A 26 -11.04 11.28 5.45
CA CYS A 26 -11.25 9.93 4.90
C CYS A 26 -12.74 9.54 4.81
N ASN A 27 -13.64 10.36 5.34
CA ASN A 27 -15.07 10.10 5.43
C ASN A 27 -15.87 10.67 4.23
N LEU A 28 -15.25 11.42 3.31
CA LEU A 28 -15.97 12.13 2.23
C LEU A 28 -16.00 11.42 0.86
N ILE A 29 -15.26 10.34 0.67
CA ILE A 29 -15.19 9.60 -0.60
C ILE A 29 -15.91 8.25 -0.43
N SER A 30 -16.61 7.71 -1.43
CA SER A 30 -17.31 6.41 -1.28
C SER A 30 -16.32 5.26 -1.11
N ALA A 31 -16.42 4.49 -0.02
CA ALA A 31 -15.64 3.26 0.17
C ALA A 31 -15.88 2.33 -1.03
N SER A 32 -14.80 1.77 -1.59
CA SER A 32 -14.88 0.89 -2.76
C SER A 32 -13.95 -0.30 -2.57
N PRO A 33 -14.41 -1.52 -2.87
CA PRO A 33 -13.54 -2.68 -2.84
C PRO A 33 -12.36 -2.50 -3.77
N VAL A 34 -11.17 -2.87 -3.31
CA VAL A 34 -9.93 -2.84 -4.09
C VAL A 34 -9.47 -4.25 -4.34
N GLU A 35 -9.32 -4.60 -5.61
CA GLU A 35 -8.71 -5.86 -6.03
C GLU A 35 -7.39 -5.58 -6.76
N ARG A 36 -6.35 -6.32 -6.38
CA ARG A 36 -5.04 -6.24 -7.03
C ARG A 36 -4.51 -7.65 -7.28
N THR A 37 -4.02 -7.87 -8.50
CA THR A 37 -3.38 -9.11 -8.91
C THR A 37 -1.93 -8.84 -9.27
N ILE A 38 -1.03 -9.66 -8.73
CA ILE A 38 0.40 -9.65 -9.04
C ILE A 38 0.77 -11.03 -9.57
N GLU A 39 1.62 -11.06 -10.59
CA GLU A 39 2.06 -12.29 -11.23
C GLU A 39 3.58 -12.42 -11.17
N LYS A 40 4.06 -13.65 -11.03
CA LYS A 40 5.48 -13.96 -11.06
C LYS A 40 5.73 -15.25 -11.83
N ILE A 41 6.65 -15.21 -12.79
CA ILE A 41 7.12 -16.38 -13.52
C ILE A 41 8.42 -16.86 -12.86
N PRO A 42 8.50 -18.10 -12.34
CA PRO A 42 9.75 -18.65 -11.81
C PRO A 42 10.82 -18.77 -12.90
N THR A 43 12.07 -18.48 -12.57
CA THR A 43 13.20 -18.45 -13.53
C THR A 43 13.79 -19.83 -13.85
N THR A 44 13.28 -20.91 -13.27
CA THR A 44 13.77 -22.28 -13.54
C THR A 44 13.26 -22.82 -14.88
N PHE A 45 14.17 -23.45 -15.63
CA PHE A 45 14.15 -23.88 -17.05
C PHE A 45 12.98 -24.76 -17.55
N SER A 46 11.73 -24.38 -17.33
CA SER A 46 10.59 -25.11 -17.88
C SER A 46 9.46 -24.22 -18.34
N THR A 47 8.72 -24.73 -19.33
CA THR A 47 7.55 -24.12 -19.99
C THR A 47 6.32 -24.12 -19.06
N HIS A 48 6.44 -23.49 -17.89
CA HIS A 48 5.34 -23.40 -16.93
C HIS A 48 4.75 -21.99 -16.84
N GLY A 49 3.50 -21.92 -16.41
CA GLY A 49 2.75 -20.67 -16.26
C GLY A 49 3.15 -19.86 -15.02
N PRO A 50 2.54 -18.68 -14.84
CA PRO A 50 2.84 -17.81 -13.72
C PRO A 50 2.24 -18.32 -12.39
N ILE A 51 2.82 -17.85 -11.29
CA ILE A 51 2.17 -17.81 -9.99
C ILE A 51 1.44 -16.48 -9.91
N GLN A 52 0.11 -16.50 -9.75
CA GLN A 52 -0.74 -15.32 -9.64
C GLN A 52 -1.27 -15.20 -8.21
N LEU A 53 -1.04 -14.06 -7.57
CA LEU A 53 -1.62 -13.70 -6.27
C LEU A 53 -2.61 -12.55 -6.48
N THR A 54 -3.87 -12.79 -6.16
CA THR A 54 -4.93 -11.79 -6.11
C THR A 54 -5.27 -11.49 -4.66
N VAL A 55 -5.27 -10.22 -4.29
CA VAL A 55 -5.68 -9.72 -2.98
C VAL A 55 -6.86 -8.78 -3.16
N THR A 56 -7.94 -9.04 -2.43
CA THR A 56 -9.16 -8.24 -2.44
C THR A 56 -9.41 -7.67 -1.05
N LEU A 57 -9.52 -6.34 -0.96
CA LEU A 57 -9.87 -5.58 0.23
C LEU A 57 -11.29 -5.02 0.05
N PRO A 58 -12.15 -5.06 1.09
CA PRO A 58 -13.51 -4.52 1.02
C PRO A 58 -13.53 -2.99 1.01
N ASP A 59 -12.54 -2.37 1.64
CA ASP A 59 -12.36 -0.91 1.71
C ASP A 59 -10.89 -0.56 1.37
N ASP A 60 -10.67 0.65 0.89
CA ASP A 60 -9.34 1.23 0.68
C ASP A 60 -8.87 2.11 1.83
N ARG A 61 -9.74 2.31 2.84
CA ARG A 61 -9.48 3.15 4.01
C ARG A 61 -9.62 2.39 5.31
N TYR A 62 -8.59 2.50 6.13
CA TYR A 62 -8.53 1.91 7.46
C TYR A 62 -7.88 2.90 8.43
N VAL A 63 -8.33 2.86 9.67
CA VAL A 63 -7.77 3.67 10.78
C VAL A 63 -6.80 2.83 11.62
N PRO A 64 -5.93 3.46 12.44
CA PRO A 64 -5.09 2.76 13.41
C PRO A 64 -5.88 1.77 14.28
N SER A 65 -5.25 0.65 14.61
CA SER A 65 -5.82 -0.43 15.42
C SER A 65 -7.06 -1.09 14.81
N GLN A 66 -7.48 -0.71 13.61
CA GLN A 66 -8.56 -1.36 12.90
C GLN A 66 -8.08 -2.69 12.32
N ALA A 67 -8.91 -3.72 12.51
CA ALA A 67 -8.67 -4.99 11.86
C ALA A 67 -9.22 -4.98 10.44
N VAL A 68 -8.37 -5.34 9.49
CA VAL A 68 -8.59 -5.30 8.05
C VAL A 68 -8.87 -6.71 7.54
N PRO A 69 -10.13 -7.07 7.23
CA PRO A 69 -10.42 -8.33 6.57
C PRO A 69 -10.04 -8.23 5.09
N PHE A 70 -9.43 -9.28 4.55
CA PHE A 70 -9.08 -9.35 3.13
C PHE A 70 -9.13 -10.79 2.63
N VAL A 71 -9.32 -10.94 1.32
CA VAL A 71 -9.31 -12.25 0.65
C VAL A 71 -8.04 -12.36 -0.16
N ALA A 72 -7.28 -13.44 0.06
CA ALA A 72 -6.12 -13.78 -0.75
C ALA A 72 -6.44 -15.02 -1.60
N ARG A 73 -6.18 -14.95 -2.90
CA ARG A 73 -6.32 -16.06 -3.82
C ARG A 73 -4.99 -16.28 -4.52
N LEU A 74 -4.44 -17.48 -4.43
CA LEU A 74 -3.21 -17.84 -5.12
C LEU A 74 -3.51 -18.93 -6.15
N LYS A 75 -3.14 -18.68 -7.39
CA LYS A 75 -3.17 -19.66 -8.48
C LYS A 75 -1.74 -19.97 -8.89
N ASN A 76 -1.36 -21.24 -8.81
CA ASN A 76 -0.01 -21.68 -9.15
C ASN A 76 -0.04 -22.46 -10.47
N ASP A 77 0.08 -21.77 -11.61
CA ASP A 77 0.22 -22.44 -12.91
C ASP A 77 1.69 -22.80 -13.21
N SER A 78 2.59 -22.58 -12.25
CA SER A 78 4.00 -22.91 -12.38
C SER A 78 4.28 -24.38 -12.05
N GLY A 79 5.48 -24.86 -12.39
CA GLY A 79 5.96 -26.19 -12.00
C GLY A 79 6.60 -26.25 -10.61
N THR A 80 6.56 -25.17 -9.83
CA THR A 80 7.19 -25.08 -8.51
C THR A 80 6.15 -24.95 -7.42
N THR A 81 6.27 -25.73 -6.34
CA THR A 81 5.40 -25.62 -5.16
C THR A 81 5.65 -24.29 -4.43
N VAL A 82 4.58 -23.55 -4.15
CA VAL A 82 4.63 -22.40 -3.24
C VAL A 82 4.58 -22.93 -1.82
N LYS A 83 5.67 -22.75 -1.08
CA LYS A 83 5.81 -23.31 0.28
C LYS A 83 5.12 -22.47 1.35
N GLU A 84 5.05 -21.16 1.13
CA GLU A 84 4.59 -20.25 2.17
C GLU A 84 3.99 -18.98 1.57
N LEU A 85 2.96 -18.45 2.24
CA LEU A 85 2.36 -17.16 1.95
C LEU A 85 2.45 -16.27 3.20
N ARG A 86 2.97 -15.05 3.03
CA ARG A 86 3.12 -14.06 4.11
C ARG A 86 2.61 -12.71 3.66
N PHE A 87 1.99 -11.98 4.59
CA PHE A 87 1.53 -10.61 4.41
C PHE A 87 2.17 -9.71 5.46
N ASN A 88 2.48 -8.47 5.08
CA ASN A 88 3.02 -7.45 5.96
C ASN A 88 2.49 -6.08 5.53
N ILE A 89 2.17 -5.23 6.50
CA ILE A 89 1.89 -3.81 6.23
C ILE A 89 3.23 -3.07 6.18
N THR A 90 3.39 -2.22 5.18
CA THR A 90 4.60 -1.41 5.00
C THR A 90 4.20 0.04 4.87
N GLN A 91 4.85 0.92 5.64
CA GLN A 91 4.65 2.36 5.53
C GLN A 91 5.72 2.96 4.60
N GLY A 92 5.34 3.91 3.76
CA GLY A 92 6.26 4.64 2.89
C GLY A 92 6.11 6.14 3.10
N PHE A 93 7.22 6.85 3.30
CA PHE A 93 7.26 8.30 3.33
C PHE A 93 7.99 8.85 2.12
N THR A 94 7.41 9.88 1.52
CA THR A 94 8.05 10.66 0.47
C THR A 94 8.28 12.07 0.98
N PHE A 95 9.53 12.49 1.06
CA PHE A 95 9.90 13.85 1.45
C PHE A 95 10.39 14.63 0.23
N HIS A 96 9.95 15.88 0.13
CA HIS A 96 10.41 16.84 -0.88
C HIS A 96 11.30 17.88 -0.20
N ILE A 97 12.61 17.84 -0.46
CA ILE A 97 13.59 18.75 0.14
C ILE A 97 14.34 19.49 -0.97
N TYR A 98 14.17 20.82 -1.04
CA TYR A 98 14.95 21.75 -1.88
C TYR A 98 15.17 21.36 -3.37
N ASN A 99 14.26 20.59 -4.00
CA ASN A 99 14.31 19.99 -5.36
C ASN A 99 14.76 18.51 -5.47
N ARG A 100 14.88 17.78 -4.36
CA ARG A 100 15.09 16.32 -4.38
C ARG A 100 13.92 15.59 -3.73
N LYS A 101 13.42 14.56 -4.42
CA LYS A 101 12.47 13.58 -3.88
C LYS A 101 13.27 12.49 -3.19
N LYS A 102 13.06 12.29 -1.89
CA LYS A 102 13.60 11.13 -1.16
C LYS A 102 12.44 10.27 -0.72
N GLU A 103 12.37 9.06 -1.26
CA GLU A 103 11.46 8.02 -0.80
C GLU A 103 12.17 7.20 0.26
N ILE A 104 11.56 7.08 1.44
CA ILE A 104 12.01 6.23 2.53
C ILE A 104 10.84 5.29 2.82
N THR A 105 11.10 3.99 2.81
CA THR A 105 10.10 2.99 3.19
C THR A 105 10.44 2.47 4.59
N PRO A 106 9.94 3.08 5.68
CA PRO A 106 10.20 2.56 7.01
C PRO A 106 9.25 1.44 7.45
N VAL A 107 9.73 0.76 8.49
CA VAL A 107 9.10 -0.24 9.37
C VAL A 107 8.18 -1.25 8.67
N ARG A 108 8.72 -2.46 8.49
CA ARG A 108 7.89 -3.65 8.34
C ARG A 108 7.18 -3.89 9.66
N THR A 109 5.86 -3.93 9.59
CA THR A 109 4.97 -4.28 10.71
C THR A 109 4.95 -5.79 10.91
N ASP A 110 4.20 -6.24 11.91
CA ASP A 110 4.00 -7.65 12.20
C ASP A 110 3.59 -8.44 10.96
N GLN A 111 4.31 -9.53 10.73
CA GLN A 111 4.12 -10.39 9.57
C GLN A 111 3.03 -11.43 9.86
N LEU A 112 1.96 -11.42 9.06
CA LEU A 112 0.98 -12.49 9.07
C LEU A 112 1.49 -13.65 8.21
N VAL A 113 1.84 -14.76 8.85
CA VAL A 113 2.13 -16.04 8.18
C VAL A 113 0.82 -16.81 8.04
N VAL A 114 0.46 -17.16 6.81
CA VAL A 114 -0.79 -17.89 6.54
C VAL A 114 -0.60 -19.37 6.88
N ILE A 115 -1.46 -19.90 7.75
CA ILE A 115 -1.45 -21.33 8.10
C ILE A 115 -1.97 -22.14 6.90
N ASN A 116 -1.36 -23.30 6.64
CA ASN A 116 -1.69 -24.16 5.51
C ASN A 116 -1.62 -23.43 4.16
N SER A 117 -0.58 -22.62 3.97
CA SER A 117 -0.37 -21.80 2.77
C SER A 117 0.29 -22.52 1.59
N VAL A 118 0.58 -23.82 1.71
CA VAL A 118 1.24 -24.57 0.64
C VAL A 118 0.31 -24.67 -0.57
N VAL A 119 0.82 -24.37 -1.76
CA VAL A 119 0.08 -24.49 -3.02
C VAL A 119 0.93 -25.23 -4.04
N GLU A 120 0.49 -26.43 -4.39
CA GLU A 120 1.17 -27.30 -5.35
C GLU A 120 1.04 -26.80 -6.79
N PRO A 121 1.93 -27.22 -7.70
CA PRO A 121 1.82 -26.95 -9.13
C PRO A 121 0.44 -27.30 -9.70
N GLY A 122 -0.11 -26.41 -10.52
CA GLY A 122 -1.42 -26.55 -11.17
C GLY A 122 -2.63 -26.36 -10.25
N SER A 123 -2.42 -26.00 -8.98
CA SER A 123 -3.51 -25.86 -8.00
C SER A 123 -3.76 -24.40 -7.59
N LYS A 124 -4.88 -24.17 -6.91
CA LYS A 124 -5.30 -22.85 -6.44
C LYS A 124 -5.87 -22.95 -5.03
N ASN A 125 -5.59 -21.95 -4.21
CA ASN A 125 -6.14 -21.82 -2.86
C ASN A 125 -6.69 -20.41 -2.61
N LEU A 126 -7.60 -20.31 -1.64
CA LEU A 126 -8.24 -19.09 -1.20
C LEU A 126 -8.22 -19.04 0.32
N TRP A 127 -7.89 -17.87 0.87
CA TRP A 127 -7.92 -17.61 2.31
C TRP A 127 -8.70 -16.33 2.59
N ASN A 128 -9.55 -16.39 3.61
CA ASN A 128 -10.13 -15.22 4.25
C ASN A 128 -9.25 -14.88 5.45
N LEU A 129 -8.61 -13.72 5.41
CA LEU A 129 -7.56 -13.31 6.33
C LEU A 129 -7.93 -11.99 6.99
N GLN A 130 -7.23 -11.68 8.08
CA GLN A 130 -7.41 -10.45 8.83
C GLN A 130 -6.05 -9.98 9.36
N LEU A 131 -5.78 -8.67 9.28
CA LEU A 131 -4.56 -8.06 9.82
C LEU A 131 -4.90 -6.74 10.47
N THR A 132 -4.30 -6.41 11.60
CA THR A 132 -4.57 -5.17 12.33
C THR A 132 -3.63 -4.07 11.87
N ILE A 133 -4.15 -2.89 11.53
CA ILE A 133 -3.33 -1.70 11.29
C ILE A 133 -2.63 -1.33 12.60
N PRO A 134 -1.30 -1.21 12.64
CA PRO A 134 -0.59 -0.78 13.84
C PRO A 134 -1.01 0.59 14.34
N GLU A 135 -0.88 0.83 15.64
CA GLU A 135 -1.27 2.08 16.28
C GLU A 135 -0.29 3.23 15.95
N ASP A 136 0.99 2.91 15.79
CA ASP A 136 2.09 3.84 15.53
C ASP A 136 2.23 4.23 14.04
N MET A 137 1.27 3.83 13.20
CA MET A 137 1.37 3.95 11.75
C MET A 137 0.92 5.30 11.16
N PHE A 138 1.03 6.45 11.86
CA PHE A 138 0.72 7.77 11.27
C PHE A 138 1.52 8.92 11.90
#